data_AF-A0A967F622-F1
#
_entry.id   AF-A0A967F622-F1
#
_cell.length_a   1.000
_cell.length_b   1.000
_cell.length_c   1.000
_cell.angle_alpha   90.00
_cell.angle_beta   90.00
_cell.angle_gamma   90.00
#
_symmetry.space_group_name_H-M   'P 1'
#
loop_
_entity.id
_entity.type
_entity.pdbx_description
1 polymer ?
#
loop_
_entity_poly.entity_id
_entity_poly.type
_entity_poly.pdbx_seq_one_letter_code
_entity_poly.pdbx_strand_id
1 'polypeptide(L)' 'IVDKRHEDDEYGVVMFRDVAKRVLAPDLSPERINVYEIMSKPVIAVDPQMDVRYCIKLFDRFGL' A
#
# COMPACT_ATOMS: atom_id res chain seq x y z
N ILE A 1 -4.09 -5.88 -4.17
CA ILE A 1 -3.46 -4.86 -5.05
C ILE A 1 -4.59 -4.00 -5.59
N VAL A 2 -4.38 -2.69 -5.75
CA VAL A 2 -5.37 -1.76 -6.32
C VAL A 2 -4.88 -1.29 -7.68
N ASP A 3 -5.71 -1.49 -8.70
CA ASP A 3 -5.35 -1.20 -10.09
C ASP A 3 -5.33 0.30 -10.42
N LYS A 4 -4.68 0.61 -11.53
CA LYS A 4 -4.67 1.94 -12.16
C LYS A 4 -6.07 2.25 -12.68
N ARG A 5 -6.56 3.47 -12.45
CA ARG A 5 -7.87 3.94 -12.94
C ARG A 5 -7.81 4.43 -14.39
N HIS A 6 -6.64 4.88 -14.82
CA HIS A 6 -6.34 5.36 -16.17
C HIS A 6 -4.84 5.22 -16.45
N GLU A 7 -4.40 5.53 -17.67
CA GLU A 7 -3.02 5.30 -18.13
C GLU A 7 -1.97 6.04 -17.27
N ASP A 8 -2.26 7.28 -16.87
CA ASP A 8 -1.37 8.12 -16.05
C ASP A 8 -1.49 7.87 -14.53
N ASP A 9 -2.22 6.83 -14.09
CA ASP A 9 -2.40 6.50 -12.67
C ASP A 9 -1.37 5.47 -12.20
N GLU A 10 -1.21 5.29 -10.89
CA GLU A 10 -0.26 4.31 -10.32
C GLU A 10 -0.93 3.14 -9.59
N TYR A 11 -0.17 2.08 -9.33
CA TYR A 11 -0.68 0.97 -8.52
C TYR A 11 -0.76 1.35 -7.04
N GLY A 12 -1.75 0.80 -6.36
CA GLY A 12 -1.90 0.89 -4.91
C GLY A 12 -1.84 -0.48 -4.23
N VAL A 13 -1.70 -0.48 -2.92
CA VAL A 13 -1.76 -1.68 -2.09
C VAL A 13 -2.61 -1.43 -0.84
N VAL A 14 -3.31 -2.46 -0.40
CA VAL A 14 -3.92 -2.52 0.93
C VAL A 14 -3.29 -3.70 1.64
N MET A 15 -2.75 -3.45 2.82
CA MET A 15 -2.21 -4.49 3.69
C MET A 15 -3.14 -4.72 4.89
N PHE A 16 -3.02 -5.89 5.52
CA PHE A 16 -3.76 -6.21 6.75
C PHE A 16 -3.56 -5.15 7.85
N ARG A 17 -2.35 -4.58 7.94
CA ARG A 17 -2.04 -3.48 8.88
C ARG A 17 -2.93 -2.26 8.66
N ASP A 18 -3.26 -1.95 7.41
CA ASP A 18 -4.08 -0.78 7.09
C ASP A 18 -5.51 -1.00 7.54
N VAL A 19 -6.06 -2.20 7.32
CA VAL A 19 -7.37 -2.61 7.85
C VAL A 19 -7.37 -2.58 9.38
N ALA A 20 -6.37 -3.19 10.02
CA ALA A 20 -6.29 -3.22 11.48
C ALA A 20 -6.21 -1.81 12.09
N LYS A 21 -5.40 -0.91 11.53
CA LYS A 21 -5.19 0.44 12.07
C LYS A 21 -6.27 1.44 11.68
N ARG A 22 -6.81 1.35 10.47
CA ARG A 22 -7.75 2.36 9.93
C ARG A 22 -9.22 1.94 9.99
N VAL A 23 -9.52 0.65 10.19
CA VAL A 23 -10.90 0.13 10.29
C VAL A 23 -11.16 -0.43 11.67
N LEU A 24 -10.39 -1.45 12.08
CA LEU A 24 -10.68 -2.18 13.33
C LEU A 24 -10.37 -1.38 14.58
N ALA A 25 -9.19 -0.74 14.65
CA ALA A 25 -8.80 0.07 15.81
C ALA A 25 -9.77 1.23 16.13
N PRO A 26 -10.28 1.99 15.14
CA PRO A 26 -11.31 3.01 15.37
C PRO A 26 -12.75 2.48 15.42
N ASP A 27 -12.98 1.16 15.40
CA ASP A 27 -14.31 0.53 15.42
C ASP A 27 -15.25 0.98 14.29
N LEU A 28 -14.70 1.05 13.08
CA LEU A 28 -15.48 1.42 11.89
C LEU A 28 -16.05 0.16 11.20
N SER A 29 -17.28 0.27 10.68
CA SER A 29 -17.91 -0.81 9.90
C SER A 29 -17.18 -0.99 8.56
N PRO A 30 -16.66 -2.20 8.29
CA PRO A 30 -15.98 -2.50 7.02
C PRO A 30 -16.88 -2.35 5.80
N GLU A 31 -18.20 -2.56 5.94
CA GLU A 31 -19.16 -2.45 4.84
C GLU A 31 -19.38 -1.00 4.36
N ARG A 32 -18.98 -0.02 5.16
CA ARG A 32 -19.17 1.42 4.86
C ARG A 32 -17.87 2.13 4.48
N ILE A 33 -16.75 1.43 4.46
CA ILE A 33 -15.44 2.00 4.10
C ILE A 33 -15.04 1.52 2.72
N ASN A 34 -14.56 2.45 1.91
CA ASN A 34 -14.02 2.13 0.60
C ASN A 34 -12.51 1.87 0.66
N VAL A 35 -12.05 0.99 -0.22
CA VAL A 35 -10.63 0.64 -0.38
C VAL A 35 -9.74 1.88 -0.58
N TYR A 36 -10.22 2.89 -1.30
CA TYR A 36 -9.44 4.09 -1.58
C TYR A 36 -9.15 4.95 -0.35
N GLU A 37 -9.91 4.78 0.73
CA GLU A 37 -9.75 5.52 1.99
C GLU A 37 -8.61 4.94 2.84
N ILE A 38 -8.35 3.64 2.70
CA ILE A 38 -7.38 2.90 3.51
C ILE A 38 -6.11 2.49 2.75
N MET A 39 -6.14 2.50 1.42
CA MET A 39 -4.99 2.08 0.60
C MET A 39 -3.79 3.03 0.67
N SER A 40 -2.62 2.49 0.34
CA SER A 40 -1.42 3.26 0.01
C SER A 40 -1.24 3.27 -1.51
N LYS A 41 -1.27 4.46 -2.10
CA LYS A 41 -1.08 4.72 -3.54
C LYS A 41 -0.38 6.07 -3.73
N PRO A 42 0.71 6.17 -4.52
CA PRO A 42 1.38 5.08 -5.23
C PRO A 42 2.09 4.12 -4.27
N VAL A 43 2.13 2.84 -4.62
CA VAL A 43 2.94 1.85 -3.90
C VAL A 43 4.41 2.02 -4.27
N ILE A 44 5.30 1.83 -3.29
CA ILE A 44 6.74 1.75 -3.56
C ILE A 44 6.98 0.49 -4.38
N ALA A 45 7.39 0.68 -5.64
CA ALA A 45 7.76 -0.39 -6.54
C ALA A 45 9.29 -0.49 -6.66
N VAL A 46 9.77 -1.69 -6.94
CA VAL A 46 11.19 -1.99 -7.19
C VAL A 46 11.31 -2.69 -8.53
N ASP A 47 12.41 -2.44 -9.24
CA ASP A 47 12.71 -3.16 -10.47
C ASP A 47 12.90 -4.66 -10.17
N PRO A 48 12.31 -5.59 -10.93
CA PRO A 48 12.45 -7.03 -10.68
C PRO A 48 13.90 -7.54 -10.72
N GLN A 49 14.81 -6.83 -11.40
CA GLN A 49 16.23 -7.14 -11.50
C GLN A 49 17.09 -6.37 -10.48
N MET A 50 16.48 -5.56 -9.60
CA MET A 50 17.20 -4.85 -8.55
C MET A 50 17.86 -5.84 -7.58
N ASP A 51 19.16 -5.65 -7.31
CA ASP A 51 19.87 -6.43 -6.30
C ASP A 51 19.22 -6.20 -4.91
N VAL A 52 18.98 -7.31 -4.21
CA VAL A 52 18.27 -7.36 -2.92
C VAL A 52 18.86 -6.39 -1.88
N ARG A 53 20.16 -6.10 -1.93
CA ARG A 53 20.82 -5.18 -1.00
C ARG A 53 20.30 -3.74 -1.15
N TYR A 54 19.92 -3.34 -2.36
CA TYR A 54 19.29 -2.03 -2.60
C TYR A 54 17.82 -2.03 -2.17
N CYS A 55 17.09 -3.13 -2.36
CA CYS A 55 15.75 -3.30 -1.81
C CYS A 55 15.75 -3.14 -0.28
N ILE A 56 16.69 -3.76 0.42
CA ILE A 56 16.80 -3.65 1.88
C ILE A 56 17.04 -2.19 2.31
N LYS A 57 17.94 -1.48 1.63
CA LYS A 57 18.19 -0.05 1.90
C LYS A 57 16.96 0.82 1.62
N LEU A 58 16.16 0.47 0.61
CA LEU A 58 14.91 1.15 0.32
C LEU A 58 13.91 0.92 1.46
N PHE A 59 13.75 -0.32 1.92
CA PHE A 59 12.81 -0.66 2.99
C PHE A 59 13.17 0.05 4.30
N ASP A 60 14.45 0.05 4.67
CA ASP A 60 14.96 0.76 5.85
C ASP A 60 14.66 2.27 5.79
N ARG A 61 14.90 2.90 4.62
CA ARG A 61 14.62 4.33 4.41
C ARG A 61 13.14 4.70 4.60
N PHE A 62 12.23 3.79 4.25
CA PHE A 62 10.78 4.02 4.31
C PHE A 62 10.10 3.35 5.51
N GLY A 63 10.86 2.69 6.38
CA GLY A 63 10.34 2.01 7.58
C GLY A 63 9.38 0.86 7.25
N LEU A 64 9.67 0.10 6.20
CA LEU A 64 8.88 -1.05 5.74
C LEU A 64 9.32 -2.36 6.36
#